data_AF-A0A2G5V606-F1
#
_entry.id   AF-A0A2G5V606-F1
#
_cell.length_a   1.000
_cell.length_b   1.000
_cell.length_c   1.000
_cell.angle_alpha   90.00
_cell.angle_beta   90.00
_cell.angle_gamma   90.00
#
_symmetry.space_group_name_H-M   'P 1'
#
loop_
_entity.id
_entity.type
_entity.pdbx_description
1 polymer ?
#
loop_
_entity_poly.entity_id
_entity_poly.type
_entity_poly.pdbx_seq_one_letter_code
_entity_poly.pdbx_strand_id
1 'polypeptide(L)'
;MIRPMTFHTIFSSKLLILIIFTVLTSSIESTAAGYRQTSHNRCYSCMSEMYEGFLNNGMERYFNRPRNFSSQCDGEMDVTNMHTVPCRTICLTIQQDLVVMGQPTGHRLYMRGCALTIARRGLNNHTLSMFDRYDICRDMSASDLFRHEQADSQRIRVCSCLGDRCNSAISTSNGQSLSILAILVLFSSFLFI
;
A
#
# COMPACT_ATOMS: atom_id res chain seq x y z
N MET A 1 -10.13 -41.20 53.77
CA MET A 1 -10.76 -40.65 52.54
C MET A 1 -10.21 -39.26 52.28
N ILE A 2 -9.19 -39.13 51.45
CA ILE A 2 -8.66 -37.86 50.95
C ILE A 2 -8.45 -38.07 49.45
N ARG A 3 -9.30 -37.47 48.62
CA ARG A 3 -9.20 -37.54 47.15
C ARG A 3 -8.08 -36.59 46.69
N PRO A 4 -7.15 -37.01 45.81
CA PRO A 4 -6.21 -36.09 45.19
C PRO A 4 -6.91 -35.33 44.05
N MET A 5 -6.94 -34.01 44.16
CA MET A 5 -7.36 -33.11 43.07
C MET A 5 -6.14 -32.67 42.25
N THR A 6 -6.28 -32.90 40.94
CA THR A 6 -5.90 -31.98 39.83
C THR A 6 -4.43 -31.68 39.55
N PHE A 7 -3.72 -32.68 38.99
CA PHE A 7 -2.51 -32.45 38.17
C PHE A 7 -2.83 -31.78 36.81
N HIS A 8 -4.10 -31.80 36.39
CA HIS A 8 -4.57 -31.32 35.08
C HIS A 8 -4.73 -29.78 34.99
N THR A 9 -4.88 -29.07 36.10
CA THR A 9 -5.12 -27.62 36.12
C THR A 9 -3.83 -26.80 35.98
N ILE A 10 -2.70 -27.34 36.44
CA ILE A 10 -1.39 -26.67 36.37
C ILE A 10 -0.84 -26.67 34.93
N PHE A 11 -1.08 -27.76 34.18
CA PHE A 11 -0.61 -27.89 32.80
C PHE A 11 -1.34 -26.92 31.84
N SER A 12 -2.62 -26.66 32.10
CA SER A 12 -3.45 -25.71 31.32
C SER A 12 -3.00 -24.25 31.53
N SER A 13 -2.65 -23.87 32.77
CA SER A 13 -2.19 -22.52 33.09
C SER A 13 -0.86 -22.16 32.42
N LYS A 14 0.10 -23.09 32.37
CA LYS A 14 1.39 -22.85 31.69
C LYS A 14 1.26 -22.78 30.17
N LEU A 15 0.35 -23.56 29.59
CA LEU A 15 0.06 -23.49 28.16
C LEU A 15 -0.61 -22.15 27.79
N LEU A 16 -1.53 -21.68 28.64
CA LEU A 16 -2.21 -20.39 28.45
C LEU A 16 -1.23 -19.20 28.57
N ILE A 17 -0.29 -19.26 29.52
CA ILE A 17 0.78 -18.26 29.65
C ILE A 17 1.70 -18.29 28.42
N LEU A 18 2.03 -19.47 27.89
CA LEU A 18 2.85 -19.61 26.68
C LEU A 18 2.13 -19.03 25.45
N ILE A 19 0.82 -19.26 25.33
CA ILE A 19 -0.02 -18.72 24.24
C ILE A 19 -0.16 -17.20 24.36
N ILE A 20 -0.33 -16.66 25.57
CA ILE A 20 -0.33 -15.21 25.79
C ILE A 20 1.04 -14.61 25.41
N PHE A 21 2.14 -15.28 25.74
CA PHE A 21 3.48 -14.82 25.37
C PHE A 21 3.69 -14.84 23.85
N THR A 22 3.24 -15.88 23.14
CA THR A 22 3.38 -15.95 21.68
C THR A 22 2.50 -14.94 20.95
N VAL A 23 1.30 -14.65 21.48
CA VAL A 23 0.40 -13.61 20.96
C VAL A 23 0.91 -12.19 21.27
N LEU A 24 1.56 -11.96 22.42
CA LEU A 24 2.24 -10.68 22.68
C LEU A 24 3.41 -10.47 21.71
N THR A 25 4.20 -11.50 21.42
CA THR A 25 5.36 -11.38 20.52
C THR A 25 4.99 -11.20 19.05
N SER A 26 3.81 -11.65 18.60
CA SER A 26 3.35 -11.45 17.23
C SER A 26 2.77 -10.05 16.96
N SER A 27 2.68 -9.19 17.98
CA SER A 27 2.20 -7.81 17.86
C SER A 27 3.30 -6.78 17.59
N ILE A 28 4.57 -7.22 17.41
CA ILE A 28 5.71 -6.35 17.11
C ILE A 28 6.25 -6.62 15.69
N GLU A 29 5.38 -6.47 14.70
CA GLU A 29 5.71 -6.28 13.27
C GLU A 29 4.48 -5.54 12.71
N SER A 30 4.48 -4.26 12.33
CA SER A 30 5.53 -3.42 11.78
C SER A 30 5.18 -1.95 12.04
N THR A 31 5.95 -1.25 12.86
CA THR A 31 6.09 0.22 12.77
C THR A 31 7.56 0.60 12.90
N ALA A 32 8.40 -0.05 12.10
CA ALA A 32 9.78 0.37 11.90
C ALA A 32 9.95 0.91 10.49
N ALA A 33 9.58 2.17 10.28
CA ALA A 33 10.16 3.00 9.23
C ALA A 33 10.19 4.49 9.62
N GLY A 34 10.34 4.77 10.93
CA GLY A 34 10.76 6.07 11.42
C GLY A 34 12.28 6.20 11.41
N TYR A 35 12.95 5.95 10.28
CA TYR A 35 14.36 6.30 10.14
C TYR A 35 14.49 7.31 9.00
N ARG A 36 14.66 8.58 9.38
CA ARG A 36 15.16 9.63 8.49
C ARG A 36 16.60 9.29 8.13
N GLN A 37 16.79 8.35 7.21
CA GLN A 37 18.08 8.10 6.59
C GLN A 37 18.25 9.13 5.47
N THR A 38 19.29 9.96 5.57
CA THR A 38 19.82 10.78 4.47
C THR A 38 20.48 9.89 3.41
N SER A 39 19.73 8.93 2.87
CA SER A 39 20.05 8.13 1.70
C SER A 39 18.87 8.21 0.75
N HIS A 40 19.11 8.44 -0.54
CA HIS A 40 18.05 8.53 -1.54
C HIS A 40 17.10 7.32 -1.47
N ASN A 41 15.85 7.57 -1.06
CA ASN A 41 14.81 6.55 -1.00
C ASN A 41 14.63 5.93 -2.38
N ARG A 42 14.67 4.60 -2.51
CA ARG A 42 14.47 3.93 -3.79
C ARG A 42 13.01 3.51 -3.91
N CYS A 43 12.29 4.05 -4.89
CA CYS A 43 10.91 3.64 -5.17
C CYS A 43 10.86 2.72 -6.38
N TYR A 44 9.87 1.82 -6.43
CA TYR A 44 9.58 1.09 -7.66
C TYR A 44 9.04 2.03 -8.73
N SER A 45 9.51 1.86 -9.98
CA SER A 45 9.03 2.59 -11.13
C SER A 45 8.46 1.62 -12.16
N CYS A 46 7.14 1.48 -12.14
CA CYS A 46 6.41 0.59 -13.03
C CYS A 46 5.10 1.19 -13.48
N MET A 47 4.58 0.63 -14.55
CA MET A 47 3.28 1.02 -15.08
C MET A 47 2.63 -0.22 -15.70
N SER A 48 1.30 -0.28 -15.70
CA SER A 48 0.57 -1.34 -16.41
C SER A 48 1.00 -1.41 -17.86
N GLU A 49 1.03 -2.62 -18.41
CA GLU A 49 1.36 -2.86 -19.82
C GLU A 49 0.46 -2.07 -20.78
N MET A 50 -0.81 -1.88 -20.42
CA MET A 50 -1.77 -1.09 -21.21
C MET A 50 -1.34 0.37 -21.43
N TYR A 51 -0.56 0.94 -20.52
CA TYR A 51 -0.07 2.31 -20.68
C TYR A 51 1.01 2.46 -21.75
N GLU A 52 1.66 1.38 -22.18
CA GLU A 52 2.61 1.44 -23.29
C GLU A 52 1.91 1.92 -24.57
N GLY A 53 0.74 1.36 -24.88
CA GLY A 53 -0.06 1.77 -26.04
C GLY A 53 -0.50 3.23 -25.96
N PHE A 54 -0.92 3.68 -24.77
CA PHE A 54 -1.33 5.08 -24.56
C PHE A 54 -0.16 6.06 -24.67
N LEU A 55 1.03 5.70 -24.18
CA LEU A 55 2.24 6.51 -24.31
C LEU A 55 2.66 6.70 -25.76
N ASN A 56 2.66 5.62 -26.54
CA ASN A 56 2.97 5.66 -27.97
C ASN A 56 1.95 6.53 -28.75
N ASN A 57 0.72 6.65 -28.25
CA ASN A 57 -0.34 7.49 -28.83
C ASN A 57 -0.29 8.96 -28.34
N GLY A 58 0.81 9.41 -27.72
CA GLY A 58 1.07 10.82 -27.44
C GLY A 58 0.92 11.24 -25.97
N MET A 59 0.61 10.32 -25.05
CA MET A 59 0.62 10.57 -23.60
C MET A 59 2.03 10.81 -23.04
N GLU A 60 3.07 10.51 -23.83
CA GLU A 60 4.46 10.80 -23.49
C GLU A 60 4.74 12.29 -23.22
N ARG A 61 3.87 13.20 -23.66
CA ARG A 61 3.98 14.64 -23.39
C ARG A 61 3.64 15.01 -21.95
N TYR A 62 2.88 14.15 -21.25
CA TYR A 62 2.37 14.42 -19.91
C TYR A 62 3.06 13.55 -18.86
N PHE A 63 3.35 12.30 -19.19
CA PHE A 63 3.96 11.33 -18.30
C PHE A 63 5.38 10.99 -18.74
N ASN A 64 6.23 10.69 -17.75
CA ASN A 64 7.55 10.14 -18.05
C ASN A 64 7.44 8.63 -18.25
N ARG A 65 8.23 8.08 -19.18
CA ARG A 65 8.27 6.64 -19.42
C ARG A 65 8.79 5.95 -18.15
N PRO A 66 8.05 4.96 -17.59
CA PRO A 66 8.52 4.17 -16.45
C PRO A 66 9.75 3.34 -16.82
N ARG A 67 10.43 2.79 -15.82
CA ARG A 67 11.54 1.85 -16.07
C ARG A 67 11.09 0.51 -16.61
N ASN A 68 9.89 0.06 -16.25
CA ASN A 68 9.34 -1.21 -16.68
C ASN A 68 7.82 -1.10 -16.93
N PHE A 69 7.35 -1.76 -17.98
CA PHE A 69 5.92 -2.00 -18.23
C PHE A 69 5.65 -3.47 -17.96
N SER A 70 4.72 -3.74 -17.05
CA SER A 70 4.41 -5.12 -16.68
C SER A 70 3.02 -5.20 -16.08
N SER A 71 2.31 -6.27 -16.43
CA SER A 71 1.06 -6.66 -15.78
C SER A 71 1.25 -6.97 -14.28
N GLN A 72 2.47 -7.29 -13.84
CA GLN A 72 2.77 -7.45 -12.41
C GLN A 72 2.69 -6.14 -11.62
N CYS A 73 2.68 -4.98 -12.28
CA CYS A 73 2.47 -3.68 -11.63
C CYS A 73 1.02 -3.52 -11.12
N ASP A 74 0.07 -4.26 -11.71
CA ASP A 74 -1.38 -4.14 -11.48
C ASP A 74 -1.89 -4.81 -10.20
N GLY A 75 -0.96 -5.26 -9.35
CA GLY A 75 -1.26 -6.12 -8.21
C GLY A 75 -0.17 -6.12 -7.14
N GLU A 76 -0.08 -7.24 -6.44
CA GLU A 76 1.07 -7.56 -5.60
C GLU A 76 2.30 -7.71 -6.50
N MET A 77 3.27 -6.81 -6.34
CA MET A 77 4.44 -6.80 -7.23
C MET A 77 5.46 -7.85 -6.80
N ASP A 78 5.98 -8.60 -7.77
CA ASP A 78 7.18 -9.39 -7.56
C ASP A 78 8.41 -8.46 -7.48
N VAL A 79 9.01 -8.39 -6.29
CA VAL A 79 10.14 -7.50 -5.98
C VAL A 79 11.40 -7.83 -6.78
N THR A 80 11.50 -9.06 -7.33
CA THR A 80 12.71 -9.55 -7.99
C THR A 80 12.89 -8.98 -9.41
N ASN A 81 11.79 -8.81 -10.14
CA ASN A 81 11.80 -8.34 -11.53
C ASN A 81 11.58 -6.83 -11.67
N MET A 82 11.21 -6.16 -10.57
CA MET A 82 10.80 -4.76 -10.63
C MET A 82 11.98 -3.78 -10.45
N HIS A 83 12.10 -2.85 -11.40
CA HIS A 83 13.14 -1.83 -11.37
C HIS A 83 12.83 -0.74 -10.35
N THR A 84 13.88 -0.25 -9.69
CA THR A 84 13.80 0.87 -8.74
C THR A 84 14.53 2.09 -9.24
N VAL A 85 14.04 3.25 -8.82
CA VAL A 85 14.62 4.56 -9.12
C VAL A 85 14.93 5.29 -7.81
N PRO A 86 16.09 5.99 -7.73
CA PRO A 86 16.39 6.83 -6.58
C PRO A 86 15.50 8.08 -6.62
N CYS A 87 14.66 8.23 -5.61
CA CYS A 87 13.79 9.36 -5.41
C CYS A 87 14.37 10.27 -4.31
N ARG A 88 14.22 11.58 -4.50
CA ARG A 88 14.54 12.58 -3.46
C ARG A 88 13.37 12.86 -2.53
N THR A 89 12.18 12.42 -2.92
CA THR A 89 10.89 12.66 -2.26
C THR A 89 10.22 11.32 -1.91
N ILE A 90 8.94 11.37 -1.56
CA ILE A 90 8.06 10.21 -1.40
C ILE A 90 7.88 9.36 -2.67
N CYS A 91 7.54 8.10 -2.45
CA CYS A 91 7.03 7.19 -3.47
C CYS A 91 5.52 7.39 -3.64
N LEU A 92 5.04 7.27 -4.88
CA LEU A 92 3.61 7.29 -5.18
C LEU A 92 3.17 6.03 -5.90
N THR A 93 1.95 5.63 -5.61
CA THR A 93 1.18 4.63 -6.34
C THR A 93 -0.14 5.27 -6.76
N ILE A 94 -0.40 5.33 -8.06
CA ILE A 94 -1.62 5.85 -8.65
C ILE A 94 -2.38 4.67 -9.25
N GLN A 95 -3.65 4.57 -8.93
CA GLN A 95 -4.58 3.57 -9.45
C GLN A 95 -5.72 4.28 -10.17
N GLN A 96 -6.02 3.82 -11.38
CA GLN A 96 -7.05 4.38 -12.25
C GLN A 96 -7.90 3.23 -12.81
N ASP A 97 -9.22 3.37 -12.76
CA ASP A 97 -10.12 2.38 -13.35
C ASP A 97 -10.12 2.52 -14.89
N LEU A 98 -10.00 1.42 -15.62
CA LEU A 98 -10.06 1.44 -17.08
C LEU A 98 -11.52 1.58 -17.54
N VAL A 99 -11.77 2.62 -18.33
CA VAL A 99 -13.08 2.90 -18.93
C VAL A 99 -12.95 2.82 -20.45
N VAL A 100 -13.75 1.95 -21.07
CA VAL A 100 -13.76 1.75 -22.53
C VAL A 100 -15.18 2.04 -23.02
N MET A 101 -15.33 2.94 -23.99
CA MET A 101 -16.64 3.36 -24.52
C MET A 101 -17.63 3.83 -23.45
N GLY A 102 -17.14 4.48 -22.39
CA GLY A 102 -17.97 4.96 -21.27
C GLY A 102 -18.39 3.87 -20.27
N GLN A 103 -18.00 2.61 -20.49
CA GLN A 103 -18.29 1.51 -19.56
C GLN A 103 -17.03 1.14 -18.76
N PRO A 104 -17.11 1.03 -17.42
CA PRO A 104 -16.00 0.54 -16.62
C PRO A 104 -15.78 -0.94 -16.93
N THR A 105 -14.56 -1.31 -17.29
CA THR A 105 -14.21 -2.71 -17.61
C THR A 105 -13.97 -3.55 -16.38
N GLY A 106 -13.91 -2.93 -15.18
CA GLY A 106 -13.56 -3.59 -13.93
C GLY A 106 -12.06 -3.82 -13.75
N HIS A 107 -11.24 -3.54 -14.78
CA HIS A 107 -9.79 -3.58 -14.69
C HIS A 107 -9.24 -2.27 -14.13
N ARG A 108 -8.27 -2.39 -13.22
CA ARG A 108 -7.56 -1.26 -12.61
C ARG A 108 -6.15 -1.20 -13.15
N LEU A 109 -5.78 -0.04 -13.64
CA LEU A 109 -4.44 0.26 -14.10
C LEU A 109 -3.67 0.96 -12.99
N TYR A 110 -2.40 0.61 -12.85
CA TYR A 110 -1.51 1.13 -11.83
C TYR A 110 -0.31 1.83 -12.45
N MET A 111 0.10 2.91 -11.81
CA MET A 111 1.35 3.62 -12.09
C MET A 111 2.09 3.82 -10.77
N ARG A 112 3.37 3.46 -10.72
CA ARG A 112 4.22 3.61 -9.55
C ARG A 112 5.49 4.36 -9.90
N GLY A 113 5.93 5.26 -9.02
CA GLY A 113 7.14 6.04 -9.24
C GLY A 113 7.41 7.09 -8.16
N CYS A 114 8.38 7.97 -8.40
CA CYS A 114 8.60 9.13 -7.54
C CYS A 114 7.57 10.22 -7.83
N ALA A 115 7.12 10.94 -6.80
CA ALA A 115 6.19 12.05 -6.96
C ALA A 115 6.65 13.13 -7.96
N LEU A 116 7.93 13.50 -7.92
CA LEU A 116 8.45 14.56 -8.79
C LEU A 116 8.71 14.12 -10.24
N THR A 117 8.87 12.82 -10.49
CA THR A 117 9.31 12.32 -11.81
C THR A 117 8.22 11.56 -12.54
N ILE A 118 7.08 11.27 -11.92
CA ILE A 118 6.00 10.51 -12.58
C ILE A 118 5.33 11.30 -13.72
N ALA A 119 5.11 12.60 -13.52
CA ALA A 119 4.56 13.51 -14.51
C ALA A 119 5.64 14.49 -15.00
N ARG A 120 5.69 14.76 -16.32
CA ARG A 120 6.65 15.70 -16.92
C ARG A 120 6.49 17.12 -16.40
N ARG A 121 5.24 17.56 -16.20
CA ARG A 121 4.90 18.88 -15.65
C ARG A 121 4.84 18.92 -14.12
N GLY A 122 5.12 17.79 -13.47
CA GLY A 122 4.98 17.63 -12.03
C GLY A 122 3.53 17.58 -11.54
N LEU A 123 3.39 17.40 -10.23
CA LEU A 123 2.11 17.37 -9.53
C LEU A 123 1.74 18.75 -8.99
N ASN A 124 0.48 18.92 -8.61
CA ASN A 124 0.03 20.15 -7.97
C ASN A 124 0.73 20.31 -6.61
N ASN A 125 1.28 21.49 -6.34
CA ASN A 125 2.02 21.76 -5.10
C ASN A 125 1.16 21.54 -3.86
N HIS A 126 -0.15 21.86 -3.95
CA HIS A 126 -1.07 21.69 -2.83
C HIS A 126 -1.23 20.22 -2.46
N THR A 127 -1.54 19.35 -3.43
CA THR A 127 -1.70 17.90 -3.21
C THR A 127 -0.37 17.25 -2.84
N LEU A 128 0.72 17.64 -3.49
CA LEU A 128 2.07 17.14 -3.18
C LEU A 128 2.44 17.40 -1.72
N SER A 129 2.16 18.61 -1.20
CA SER A 129 2.49 18.95 0.18
C SER A 129 1.73 18.12 1.22
N MET A 130 0.53 17.65 0.87
CA MET A 130 -0.27 16.78 1.73
C MET A 130 0.31 15.37 1.77
N PHE A 131 0.65 14.82 0.60
CA PHE A 131 1.22 13.49 0.45
C PHE A 131 2.65 13.37 0.99
N ASP A 132 3.44 14.45 0.94
CA ASP A 132 4.81 14.47 1.45
C ASP A 132 4.87 14.40 2.99
N ARG A 133 3.81 14.84 3.68
CA ARG A 133 3.74 14.85 5.15
C ARG A 133 3.15 13.57 5.75
N TYR A 134 2.29 12.88 5.01
CA TYR A 134 1.53 11.75 5.52
C TYR A 134 1.51 10.60 4.51
N ASP A 135 1.68 9.38 5.01
CA ASP A 135 1.50 8.16 4.23
C ASP A 135 0.01 7.83 4.15
N ILE A 136 -0.67 8.34 3.11
CA ILE A 136 -2.13 8.25 2.97
C ILE A 136 -2.53 7.82 1.57
N CYS A 137 -3.65 7.12 1.49
CA CYS A 137 -4.36 6.84 0.25
C CYS A 137 -5.61 7.72 0.16
N ARG A 138 -5.78 8.41 -0.97
CA ARG A 138 -6.92 9.28 -1.20
C ARG A 138 -7.42 9.21 -2.63
N ASP A 139 -8.73 9.18 -2.77
CA ASP A 139 -9.42 9.31 -4.04
C ASP A 139 -9.58 10.79 -4.41
N MET A 140 -9.14 11.16 -5.61
CA MET A 140 -9.22 12.52 -6.15
C MET A 140 -9.43 12.51 -7.66
N SER A 141 -9.71 13.68 -8.24
CA SER A 141 -9.74 13.83 -9.69
C SER A 141 -8.32 13.86 -10.24
N ALA A 142 -8.10 13.28 -11.42
CA ALA A 142 -6.81 13.39 -12.11
C ALA A 142 -6.44 14.86 -12.40
N SER A 143 -7.44 15.72 -12.63
CA SER A 143 -7.27 17.18 -12.78
C SER A 143 -6.71 17.88 -11.53
N ASP A 144 -7.00 17.36 -10.34
CA ASP A 144 -6.54 17.97 -9.08
C ASP A 144 -5.10 17.56 -8.76
N LEU A 145 -4.72 16.35 -9.17
CA LEU A 145 -3.40 15.77 -8.96
C LEU A 145 -2.37 16.35 -9.92
N PHE A 146 -2.67 16.33 -11.22
CA PHE A 146 -1.73 16.70 -12.28
C PHE A 146 -1.89 18.17 -12.66
N ARG A 147 -0.78 18.88 -12.85
CA ARG A 147 -0.78 20.27 -13.35
C ARG A 147 -0.96 20.29 -14.87
N HIS A 148 -2.07 19.75 -15.35
CA HIS A 148 -2.33 19.63 -16.78
C HIS A 148 -3.77 19.99 -17.15
N GLU A 149 -3.94 20.80 -18.19
CA GLU A 149 -5.23 21.34 -18.64
C GLU A 149 -6.14 20.29 -19.32
N GLN A 150 -5.59 19.23 -19.92
CA GLN A 150 -6.37 18.08 -20.41
C GLN A 150 -6.36 16.89 -19.45
N ALA A 151 -6.07 17.09 -18.16
CA ALA A 151 -6.30 16.05 -17.18
C ALA A 151 -7.82 15.88 -17.03
N ASP A 152 -8.35 14.74 -17.49
CA ASP A 152 -9.76 14.42 -17.42
C ASP A 152 -10.24 14.41 -15.96
N SER A 153 -11.54 14.65 -15.74
CA SER A 153 -12.19 14.62 -14.42
C SER A 153 -12.32 13.21 -13.82
N GLN A 154 -11.58 12.26 -14.38
CA GLN A 154 -11.60 10.86 -13.98
C GLN A 154 -11.11 10.70 -12.54
N ARG A 155 -11.85 9.88 -11.79
CA ARG A 155 -11.49 9.52 -10.42
C ARG A 155 -10.30 8.58 -10.42
N ILE A 156 -9.27 8.95 -9.66
CA ILE A 156 -8.06 8.17 -9.45
C ILE A 156 -7.81 8.03 -7.94
N ARG A 157 -7.23 6.90 -7.55
CA ARG A 157 -6.78 6.63 -6.18
C ARG A 157 -5.28 6.82 -6.11
N VAL A 158 -4.82 7.68 -5.21
CA VAL A 158 -3.40 7.99 -5.06
C VAL A 158 -2.96 7.65 -3.65
N CYS A 159 -1.91 6.85 -3.53
CA CYS A 159 -1.28 6.50 -2.26
C CYS A 159 0.14 7.04 -2.22
N SER A 160 0.50 7.71 -1.13
CA SER A 160 1.86 8.10 -0.81
C SER A 160 2.45 7.22 0.29
N CYS A 161 3.75 6.99 0.18
CA CYS A 161 4.53 6.40 1.27
C CYS A 161 5.95 6.98 1.29
N LEU A 162 6.51 7.13 2.48
CA LEU A 162 7.90 7.52 2.72
C LEU A 162 8.73 6.31 3.16
N GLY A 163 9.74 5.95 2.36
CA GLY A 163 10.70 4.91 2.72
C GLY A 163 11.28 4.20 1.49
N ASP A 164 12.26 3.34 1.72
CA ASP A 164 12.81 2.49 0.67
C ASP A 164 11.79 1.42 0.27
N ARG A 165 11.41 1.42 -1.01
CA ARG A 165 10.57 0.39 -1.66
C ARG A 165 9.20 0.20 -1.02
N CYS A 166 8.71 1.19 -0.27
CA CYS A 166 7.42 1.14 0.41
C CYS A 166 6.23 0.98 -0.54
N ASN A 167 6.40 1.35 -1.81
CA ASN A 167 5.37 1.22 -2.84
C ASN A 167 5.32 -0.18 -3.47
N SER A 168 5.78 -1.24 -2.78
CA SER A 168 5.60 -2.64 -3.17
C SER A 168 4.16 -3.11 -2.96
N ALA A 169 3.62 -2.84 -1.78
CA ALA A 169 2.30 -3.26 -1.38
C ALA A 169 1.24 -2.36 -2.00
N ILE A 170 0.13 -2.97 -2.42
CA ILE A 170 -1.10 -2.19 -2.57
C ILE A 170 -1.55 -1.92 -1.15
N SER A 171 -1.54 -0.65 -0.74
CA SER A 171 -2.17 -0.19 0.49
C SER A 171 -3.68 -0.41 0.38
N THR A 172 -4.08 -1.66 0.53
CA THR A 172 -5.45 -2.02 0.85
C THR A 172 -5.66 -1.48 2.25
N SER A 173 -6.55 -0.50 2.38
CA SER A 173 -7.02 -0.03 3.68
C SER A 173 -7.91 -1.11 4.34
N ASN A 174 -7.40 -2.32 4.50
CA ASN A 174 -8.02 -3.40 5.27
C ASN A 174 -7.32 -3.49 6.61
N GLY A 175 -7.38 -2.39 7.37
CA GLY A 175 -7.01 -2.37 8.76
C GLY A 175 -8.10 -3.02 9.61
N GLN A 176 -7.73 -4.12 10.28
CA GLN A 176 -8.21 -4.48 11.63
C GLN A 176 -9.53 -5.27 11.82
N SER A 177 -10.05 -6.05 10.86
CA SER A 177 -11.22 -6.89 11.17
C SER A 177 -10.90 -8.20 11.92
N LEU A 178 -9.70 -8.77 11.74
CA LEU A 178 -9.36 -10.09 12.29
C LEU A 178 -9.02 -10.07 13.80
N SER A 179 -8.42 -8.98 14.29
CA SER A 179 -8.02 -8.86 15.70
C SER A 179 -9.22 -8.72 16.65
N ILE A 180 -10.33 -8.11 16.20
CA ILE A 180 -11.53 -7.91 17.01
C ILE A 180 -12.30 -9.23 17.20
N LEU A 181 -12.34 -10.07 16.16
CA LEU A 181 -13.01 -11.38 16.24
C LEU A 181 -12.31 -12.32 17.24
N ALA A 182 -10.97 -12.29 17.28
CA ALA A 182 -10.17 -13.08 18.21
C ALA A 182 -10.40 -12.68 19.68
N ILE A 183 -10.54 -11.38 19.96
CA ILE A 183 -10.83 -10.87 21.32
C ILE A 183 -12.23 -11.30 21.78
N LEU A 184 -13.23 -11.29 20.89
CA LEU A 184 -14.60 -11.70 21.23
C LEU A 184 -14.75 -13.20 21.51
N VAL A 185 -14.02 -14.06 20.79
CA VAL A 185 -14.00 -15.51 21.03
C VAL A 185 -13.32 -15.85 22.37
N LEU A 186 -12.29 -15.09 22.77
CA LEU A 186 -11.66 -15.27 24.07
C LEU A 186 -12.58 -14.86 25.22
N PHE A 187 -13.35 -13.76 25.08
CA PHE A 187 -14.33 -13.35 26.09
C PHE A 187 -15.49 -14.34 26.26
N SER A 188 -15.98 -14.97 25.18
CA SER A 188 -17.06 -15.96 25.30
C SER A 188 -16.61 -17.25 25.97
N SER A 189 -15.34 -17.65 25.78
CA SER A 189 -14.76 -18.82 26.45
C SER A 189 -14.51 -18.61 27.96
N PHE A 190 -14.27 -17.36 28.39
CA PHE A 190 -14.12 -17.01 29.81
C PHE A 190 -15.46 -16.86 30.55
N LEU A 191 -16.57 -16.66 29.83
CA LEU A 191 -17.92 -16.50 30.41
C LEU A 191 -18.65 -17.84 30.59
N PHE A 192 -18.10 -18.94 30.06
CA PHE A 192 -18.63 -20.30 30.14
C PHE A 192 -17.82 -21.24 31.06
N ILE A 193 -16.85 -20.70 31.81
CA ILE A 193 -16.12 -21.37 32.91
C ILE A 193 -16.51 -20.69 34.22
#